data_AF-X0WCP0-F1
#
_entry.id   AF-X0WCP0-F1
#
_cell.length_a   1.000
_cell.length_b   1.000
_cell.length_c   1.000
_cell.angle_alpha   90.00
_cell.angle_beta   90.00
_cell.angle_gamma   90.00
#
_symmetry.space_group_name_H-M   'P 1'
#
loop_
_entity.id
_entity.type
_entity.pdbx_description
1 polymer ?
#
loop_
_entity_poly.entity_id
_entity_poly.type
_entity_poly.pdbx_seq_one_letter_code
_entity_poly.pdbx_strand_id
1 'polypeptide(L)'
;DEPEFKKQIKTWSYETGNQLIDFKQQENSCITRLRKGSGFKADTLIENIKFVALGIKLHFIKTLLQIIPLKKIQYLVTFVSVAEGLRAQGWLQEREIKNYIPLPIPKNITKHCGLVFGFKNKSDAIKIFKLLDESKFAVEDIYFEDKDKSYQILNFT
;
A
#
# COMPACT_ATOMS: atom_id res chain seq x y z
N ASP A 1 -4.77 -19.34 -13.94
CA ASP A 1 -3.91 -20.30 -14.65
C ASP A 1 -2.42 -20.05 -14.45
N GLU A 2 -1.58 -21.06 -14.71
CA GLU A 2 -0.11 -21.04 -14.54
C GLU A 2 0.59 -19.82 -15.19
N PRO A 3 0.28 -19.43 -16.45
CA PRO A 3 0.94 -18.30 -17.10
C PRO A 3 0.62 -16.97 -16.43
N GLU A 4 -0.60 -16.87 -15.88
CA GLU A 4 -1.11 -15.66 -15.26
C GLU A 4 -0.49 -15.45 -13.88
N PHE A 5 -0.39 -16.51 -13.06
CA PHE A 5 0.24 -16.41 -11.74
C PHE A 5 1.74 -16.09 -11.85
N LYS A 6 2.45 -16.72 -12.79
CA LYS A 6 3.85 -16.40 -13.06
C LYS A 6 4.04 -14.95 -13.50
N LYS A 7 3.11 -14.41 -14.31
CA LYS A 7 3.11 -13.00 -14.71
C LYS A 7 2.86 -12.10 -13.50
N GLN A 8 1.87 -12.39 -12.67
CA GLN A 8 1.55 -11.64 -11.46
C GLN A 8 2.73 -11.59 -10.48
N ILE A 9 3.38 -12.73 -10.20
CA ILE A 9 4.55 -12.78 -9.31
C ILE A 9 5.74 -12.02 -9.90
N LYS A 10 5.96 -12.06 -11.21
CA LYS A 10 7.00 -11.25 -11.86
C LYS A 10 6.72 -9.76 -11.72
N THR A 11 5.49 -9.33 -12.00
CA THR A 11 5.07 -7.94 -11.86
C THR A 11 5.22 -7.47 -10.42
N TRP A 12 4.67 -8.22 -9.46
CA TRP A 12 4.79 -7.91 -8.04
C TRP A 12 6.26 -7.84 -7.59
N SER A 13 7.11 -8.79 -8.04
CA SER A 13 8.52 -8.79 -7.69
C SER A 13 9.21 -7.52 -8.18
N TYR A 14 8.95 -7.16 -9.43
CA TYR A 14 9.50 -5.95 -10.04
C TYR A 14 9.04 -4.67 -9.29
N GLU A 15 7.73 -4.52 -9.03
CA GLU A 15 7.15 -3.36 -8.34
C GLU A 15 7.66 -3.20 -6.90
N THR A 16 7.90 -4.32 -6.21
CA THR A 16 8.42 -4.34 -4.85
C THR A 16 9.95 -4.31 -4.79
N GLY A 17 10.62 -4.31 -5.96
CA GLY A 17 12.08 -4.38 -6.09
C GLY A 17 12.68 -5.76 -5.81
N ASN A 18 11.86 -6.74 -5.43
CA ASN A 18 12.24 -8.13 -5.24
C ASN A 18 12.71 -8.76 -6.56
N GLN A 19 13.53 -9.80 -6.46
CA GLN A 19 13.97 -10.56 -7.62
C GLN A 19 13.40 -11.98 -7.54
N LEU A 20 12.65 -12.37 -8.58
CA LEU A 20 12.23 -13.76 -8.76
C LEU A 20 13.42 -14.61 -9.19
N ILE A 21 13.88 -15.48 -8.30
CA ILE A 21 15.04 -16.35 -8.50
C ILE A 21 14.61 -17.69 -9.11
N ASP A 22 13.50 -18.26 -8.64
CA ASP A 22 13.00 -19.56 -9.08
C ASP A 22 11.47 -19.57 -9.07
N PHE A 23 10.88 -20.31 -10.00
CA PHE A 23 9.44 -20.54 -10.10
C PHE A 23 9.23 -22.00 -10.50
N LYS A 24 8.72 -22.81 -9.58
CA LYS A 24 8.47 -24.25 -9.78
C LYS A 24 7.01 -24.56 -9.54
N GLN A 25 6.36 -25.09 -10.57
CA GLN A 25 5.02 -25.64 -10.47
C GLN A 25 5.10 -27.11 -10.03
N GLN A 26 4.27 -27.48 -9.07
CA GLN A 26 3.96 -28.86 -8.69
C GLN A 26 2.47 -29.12 -8.96
N GLU A 27 2.05 -30.39 -8.98
CA GLU A 27 0.68 -30.80 -9.33
C GLU A 27 -0.41 -30.01 -8.58
N ASN A 28 -0.18 -29.68 -7.30
CA ASN A 28 -1.14 -28.95 -6.46
C ASN A 28 -0.58 -27.66 -5.82
N SER A 29 0.60 -27.19 -6.21
CA SER A 29 1.19 -25.99 -5.60
C SER A 29 2.19 -25.28 -6.50
N CYS A 30 2.44 -24.00 -6.22
CA CYS A 30 3.52 -23.25 -6.82
C CYS A 30 4.53 -22.84 -5.75
N ILE A 31 5.79 -23.19 -5.94
CA ILE A 31 6.90 -22.79 -5.08
C ILE A 31 7.71 -21.73 -5.81
N THR A 32 7.76 -20.52 -5.24
CA THR A 32 8.57 -19.41 -5.76
C THR A 32 9.70 -19.10 -4.79
N ARG A 33 10.89 -18.83 -5.33
CA ARG A 33 12.03 -18.34 -4.54
C ARG A 33 12.28 -16.90 -4.92
N LEU A 34 12.24 -16.03 -3.92
CA LEU A 34 12.41 -14.59 -4.09
C LEU A 34 13.65 -14.15 -3.31
N ARG A 35 14.46 -13.27 -3.92
CA ARG A 35 15.46 -12.50 -3.20
C ARG A 35 14.86 -11.15 -2.86
N LYS A 36 14.88 -10.81 -1.56
CA LYS A 36 14.37 -9.53 -1.07
C LYS A 36 15.17 -8.39 -1.70
N GLY A 37 14.45 -7.44 -2.29
CA GLY A 37 15.02 -6.25 -2.91
C GLY A 37 15.01 -5.02 -1.99
N SER A 38 15.45 -3.89 -2.54
CA SER A 38 15.53 -2.60 -1.84
C SER A 38 14.29 -1.69 -2.05
N GLY A 39 13.19 -2.21 -2.60
CA GLY A 39 11.99 -1.43 -2.94
C GLY A 39 11.94 -0.98 -4.41
N PHE A 40 10.97 -0.10 -4.73
CA PHE A 40 10.65 0.37 -6.08
C PHE A 40 11.87 0.56 -7.00
N LYS A 41 11.85 -0.06 -8.18
CA LYS A 41 12.83 0.14 -9.25
C LYS A 41 12.17 0.97 -10.36
N ALA A 42 12.67 2.17 -10.60
CA ALA A 42 12.28 2.94 -11.76
C ALA A 42 13.05 2.42 -12.98
N ASP A 43 12.37 2.10 -14.08
CA ASP A 43 13.02 1.77 -15.35
C ASP A 43 13.49 3.02 -16.08
N THR A 44 12.86 4.16 -15.80
CA THR A 44 13.16 5.43 -16.48
C THR A 44 13.43 6.58 -15.51
N LEU A 45 14.18 7.56 -15.98
CA LEU A 45 14.42 8.81 -15.25
C LEU A 45 13.11 9.55 -14.94
N ILE A 46 12.12 9.45 -15.84
CA ILE A 46 10.78 10.03 -15.66
C ILE A 46 10.04 9.35 -14.51
N GLU A 47 10.06 8.02 -14.45
CA GLU A 47 9.44 7.27 -13.34
C GLU A 47 10.09 7.60 -12.02
N ASN A 48 11.41 7.77 -11.99
CA ASN A 48 12.12 8.17 -10.79
C ASN A 48 11.68 9.58 -10.33
N ILE A 49 11.60 10.55 -11.24
CA ILE A 49 11.09 11.89 -10.93
C ILE A 49 9.66 11.83 -10.40
N LYS A 50 8.77 11.07 -11.05
CA LYS A 50 7.38 10.89 -10.60
C LYS A 50 7.30 10.28 -9.21
N PHE A 51 8.14 9.29 -8.92
CA PHE A 51 8.20 8.64 -7.61
C PHE A 51 8.69 9.60 -6.52
N VAL A 52 9.75 10.37 -6.79
CA VAL A 52 10.23 11.41 -5.87
C VAL A 52 9.15 12.47 -5.64
N ALA A 53 8.50 12.95 -6.70
CA ALA A 53 7.41 13.92 -6.61
C ALA A 53 6.23 13.39 -5.80
N LEU A 54 5.87 12.11 -5.96
CA LEU A 54 4.87 11.44 -5.14
C LEU A 54 5.28 11.45 -3.66
N GLY A 55 6.51 11.05 -3.36
CA GLY A 55 7.04 11.10 -1.99
C GLY A 55 6.93 12.49 -1.38
N ILE A 56 7.38 13.53 -2.09
CA ILE A 56 7.27 14.94 -1.66
C ILE A 56 5.80 15.31 -1.41
N LYS A 57 4.89 14.99 -2.33
CA LYS A 57 3.46 15.28 -2.21
C LYS A 57 2.86 14.65 -0.96
N LEU A 58 3.14 13.36 -0.72
CA LEU A 58 2.62 12.62 0.44
C LEU A 58 3.12 13.24 1.75
N HIS A 59 4.42 13.58 1.82
CA HIS A 59 4.99 14.23 2.99
C HIS A 59 4.45 15.65 3.22
N PHE A 60 4.23 16.42 2.15
CA PHE A 60 3.61 17.74 2.24
C PHE A 60 2.18 17.65 2.79
N ILE A 61 1.36 16.73 2.28
CA ILE A 61 -0.01 16.48 2.79
C ILE A 61 0.04 16.11 4.27
N LYS A 62 0.95 15.23 4.68
CA LYS A 62 1.13 14.86 6.09
C LYS A 62 1.44 16.07 6.96
N THR A 63 2.39 16.91 6.55
CA THR A 63 2.75 18.14 7.27
C THR A 63 1.56 19.09 7.39
N LEU A 64 0.79 19.27 6.31
CA LEU A 64 -0.40 20.10 6.32
C LEU A 64 -1.46 19.59 7.32
N LEU A 65 -1.67 18.28 7.39
CA LEU A 65 -2.60 17.66 8.35
C LEU A 65 -2.14 17.77 9.81
N GLN A 66 -0.83 17.88 10.07
CA GLN A 66 -0.31 18.13 11.41
C GLN A 66 -0.59 19.56 11.89
N ILE A 67 -0.69 20.51 10.95
CA ILE A 67 -0.94 21.92 11.23
C ILE A 67 -2.45 22.20 11.35
N ILE A 68 -3.28 21.51 10.57
CA ILE A 68 -4.73 21.74 10.52
C ILE A 68 -5.47 20.68 11.37
N PRO A 69 -5.98 21.03 12.58
CA PRO A 69 -6.57 20.06 13.52
C PRO A 69 -7.93 19.47 13.07
N LEU A 70 -8.53 19.96 11.99
CA LEU A 70 -9.87 19.54 11.54
C LEU A 70 -9.94 18.14 10.89
N LYS A 71 -8.79 17.50 10.62
CA LYS A 71 -8.75 16.18 9.96
C LYS A 71 -7.74 15.23 10.60
N LYS A 72 -7.86 14.99 11.92
CA LYS A 72 -7.07 13.93 12.56
C LYS A 72 -7.39 12.59 11.91
N ILE A 73 -6.41 12.04 11.20
CA ILE A 73 -6.43 10.67 10.69
C ILE A 73 -6.17 9.75 11.87
N GLN A 74 -7.07 8.81 12.10
CA GLN A 74 -6.96 7.85 13.21
C GLN A 74 -6.71 6.44 12.70
N TYR A 75 -7.11 6.11 11.48
CA TYR A 75 -7.02 4.77 10.93
C TYR A 75 -6.23 4.80 9.63
N LEU A 76 -5.39 3.79 9.42
CA LEU A 76 -4.57 3.64 8.23
C LEU A 76 -4.81 2.24 7.63
N VAL A 77 -5.14 2.17 6.35
CA VAL A 77 -5.11 0.93 5.57
C VAL A 77 -3.75 0.83 4.88
N THR A 78 -3.02 -0.26 5.11
CA THR A 78 -1.70 -0.52 4.52
C THR A 78 -1.81 -1.40 3.28
N PHE A 79 -0.78 -1.32 2.42
CA PHE A 79 -0.66 -2.07 1.19
C PHE A 79 0.71 -2.74 1.12
N VAL A 80 0.76 -3.92 0.48
CA VAL A 80 2.00 -4.66 0.26
C VAL A 80 3.07 -3.88 -0.51
N SER A 81 2.67 -2.85 -1.27
CA SER A 81 3.59 -2.00 -2.02
C SER A 81 3.00 -0.61 -2.32
N VAL A 82 3.87 0.35 -2.64
CA VAL A 82 3.44 1.67 -3.12
C VAL A 82 2.66 1.55 -4.44
N ALA A 83 3.11 0.69 -5.35
CA ALA A 83 2.45 0.47 -6.64
C ALA A 83 1.00 -0.03 -6.44
N GLU A 84 0.81 -0.96 -5.51
CA GLU A 84 -0.50 -1.52 -5.20
C GLU A 84 -1.43 -0.46 -4.61
N GLY A 85 -0.92 0.37 -3.69
CA GLY A 85 -1.69 1.48 -3.14
C GLY A 85 -2.06 2.54 -4.19
N LEU A 86 -1.21 2.79 -5.18
CA LEU A 86 -1.52 3.69 -6.30
C LEU A 86 -2.56 3.08 -7.26
N ARG A 87 -2.47 1.78 -7.53
CA ARG A 87 -3.46 1.04 -8.32
C ARG A 87 -4.84 1.10 -7.64
N ALA A 88 -4.88 0.85 -6.33
CA ALA A 88 -6.08 1.00 -5.53
C ALA A 88 -6.62 2.44 -5.56
N GLN A 89 -5.72 3.43 -5.49
CA GLN A 89 -6.11 4.83 -5.54
C GLN A 89 -6.79 5.19 -6.86
N GLY A 90 -6.21 4.80 -7.99
CA GLY A 90 -6.80 5.03 -9.31
C GLY A 90 -8.18 4.39 -9.44
N TRP A 91 -8.29 3.12 -9.04
CA TRP A 91 -9.54 2.37 -9.09
C TRP A 91 -10.67 2.96 -8.24
N LEU A 92 -10.35 3.48 -7.06
CA LEU A 92 -11.32 4.19 -6.20
C LEU A 92 -11.74 5.54 -6.81
N GLN A 93 -10.79 6.28 -7.39
CA GLN A 93 -11.07 7.57 -8.03
C GLN A 93 -11.99 7.44 -9.24
N GLU A 94 -11.84 6.39 -10.05
CA GLU A 94 -12.74 6.06 -11.16
C GLU A 94 -14.17 5.79 -10.71
N ARG A 95 -14.35 5.36 -9.46
CA ARG A 95 -15.66 5.09 -8.82
C ARG A 95 -16.14 6.26 -7.96
N GLU A 96 -15.48 7.41 -8.07
CA GLU A 96 -15.77 8.62 -7.31
C GLU A 96 -15.67 8.47 -5.79
N ILE A 97 -15.02 7.40 -5.31
CA ILE A 97 -14.77 7.17 -3.89
C ILE A 97 -13.57 8.01 -3.47
N LYS A 98 -13.78 9.00 -2.60
CA LYS A 98 -12.77 10.00 -2.19
C LYS A 98 -12.66 10.19 -0.68
N ASN A 99 -13.26 9.29 0.12
CA ASN A 99 -13.30 9.37 1.58
C ASN A 99 -12.01 8.85 2.25
N TYR A 100 -10.86 9.01 1.60
CA TYR A 100 -9.55 8.63 2.12
C TYR A 100 -8.50 9.68 1.75
N ILE A 101 -7.40 9.71 2.51
CA ILE A 101 -6.25 10.57 2.21
C ILE A 101 -5.00 9.70 2.03
N PRO A 102 -4.35 9.70 0.86
CA PRO A 102 -3.10 8.98 0.68
C PRO A 102 -1.98 9.65 1.49
N LEU A 103 -1.25 8.85 2.26
CA LEU A 103 -0.20 9.28 3.18
C LEU A 103 1.03 8.37 3.07
N PRO A 104 2.22 8.85 3.49
CA PRO A 104 3.36 7.96 3.64
C PRO A 104 3.15 7.08 4.88
N ILE A 105 3.55 5.82 4.78
CA ILE A 105 3.48 4.90 5.92
C ILE A 105 4.29 5.46 7.11
N PRO A 106 3.74 5.49 8.34
CA PRO A 106 4.48 5.87 9.52
C PRO A 106 5.70 4.97 9.79
N LYS A 107 6.83 5.57 10.19
CA LYS A 107 8.09 4.85 10.48
C LYS A 107 7.98 3.84 11.63
N ASN A 108 7.01 4.04 12.52
CA ASN A 108 6.74 3.12 13.63
C ASN A 108 5.89 1.90 13.22
N ILE A 109 5.30 1.89 12.03
CA ILE A 109 4.71 0.69 11.42
C ILE A 109 5.79 -0.08 10.66
N THR A 110 6.52 0.59 9.78
CA THR A 110 7.63 -0.01 9.02
C THR A 110 8.72 1.00 8.70
N LYS A 111 9.96 0.51 8.58
CA LYS A 111 11.12 1.33 8.16
C LYS A 111 11.17 1.51 6.63
N HIS A 112 10.34 0.80 5.89
CA HIS A 112 10.33 0.83 4.43
C HIS A 112 9.45 1.96 3.87
N CYS A 113 9.71 2.35 2.62
CA CYS A 113 8.83 3.27 1.89
C CYS A 113 7.50 2.57 1.60
N GLY A 114 6.39 3.22 1.91
CA GLY A 114 5.06 2.65 1.73
C GLY A 114 4.00 3.75 1.62
N LEU A 115 2.88 3.40 1.03
CA LEU A 115 1.70 4.24 0.90
C LEU A 115 0.60 3.64 1.79
N VAL A 116 -0.15 4.51 2.44
CA VAL A 116 -1.33 4.13 3.22
C VAL A 116 -2.51 5.01 2.86
N PHE A 117 -3.72 4.50 3.06
CA PHE A 117 -4.93 5.32 3.04
C PHE A 117 -5.33 5.68 4.47
N GLY A 118 -5.35 6.98 4.74
CA GLY A 118 -5.77 7.54 6.01
C GLY A 118 -7.26 7.83 6.08
N PHE A 119 -7.88 7.44 7.19
CA PHE A 119 -9.29 7.63 7.49
C PHE A 119 -9.48 8.26 8.88
N LYS A 120 -10.58 9.02 9.04
CA LYS A 120 -10.94 9.61 10.33
C LYS A 120 -11.64 8.63 11.27
N ASN A 121 -12.39 7.67 10.72
CA ASN A 121 -13.23 6.77 11.50
C ASN A 121 -13.02 5.31 11.08
N LYS A 122 -13.31 4.41 12.03
CA LYS A 122 -13.16 2.96 11.89
C LYS A 122 -14.02 2.38 10.76
N SER A 123 -15.26 2.87 10.64
CA SER A 123 -16.23 2.34 9.69
C SER A 123 -15.78 2.52 8.24
N ASP A 124 -15.28 3.70 7.89
CA ASP A 124 -14.77 3.99 6.54
C ASP A 124 -13.54 3.14 6.23
N ALA A 125 -12.61 3.01 7.20
CA ALA A 125 -11.41 2.19 7.02
C ALA A 125 -11.78 0.73 6.75
N ILE A 126 -12.68 0.13 7.54
CA ILE A 126 -13.14 -1.25 7.35
C ILE A 126 -13.88 -1.40 6.02
N LYS A 127 -14.77 -0.46 5.68
CA LYS A 127 -15.53 -0.50 4.43
C LYS A 127 -14.61 -0.50 3.21
N ILE A 128 -13.61 0.39 3.19
CA ILE A 128 -12.66 0.47 2.08
C ILE A 128 -11.71 -0.72 2.08
N PHE A 129 -11.24 -1.19 3.23
CA PHE A 129 -10.43 -2.40 3.32
C PHE A 129 -11.14 -3.60 2.69
N LYS A 130 -12.38 -3.88 3.12
CA LYS A 130 -13.18 -5.00 2.59
C LYS A 130 -13.45 -4.84 1.10
N LEU A 131 -13.83 -3.63 0.66
CA LEU A 131 -14.06 -3.35 -0.76
C LEU A 131 -12.82 -3.63 -1.62
N LEU A 132 -11.64 -3.22 -1.16
CA LEU A 132 -10.39 -3.41 -1.87
C LEU A 132 -9.97 -4.89 -1.87
N ASP A 133 -10.10 -5.58 -0.73
CA ASP A 133 -9.81 -7.02 -0.62
C ASP A 133 -10.73 -7.88 -1.52
N GLU A 134 -12.04 -7.63 -1.48
CA GLU A 134 -13.03 -8.27 -2.35
C GLU A 134 -12.72 -8.02 -3.83
N SER A 135 -12.19 -6.83 -4.14
CA SER A 135 -11.76 -6.42 -5.49
C SER A 135 -10.33 -6.88 -5.86
N LYS A 136 -9.73 -7.78 -5.07
CA LYS A 136 -8.40 -8.37 -5.31
C LYS A 136 -7.25 -7.36 -5.29
N PHE A 137 -7.34 -6.37 -4.41
CA PHE A 137 -6.20 -5.55 -4.02
C PHE A 137 -5.52 -6.15 -2.79
N ALA A 138 -4.18 -6.13 -2.78
CA ALA A 138 -3.36 -6.64 -1.69
C ALA A 138 -3.21 -5.59 -0.57
N VAL A 139 -4.31 -5.36 0.15
CA VAL A 139 -4.32 -4.69 1.44
C VAL A 139 -3.72 -5.62 2.51
N GLU A 140 -3.00 -5.08 3.48
CA GLU A 140 -2.35 -5.88 4.53
C GLU A 140 -3.14 -5.81 5.84
N ASP A 141 -3.19 -4.63 6.45
CA ASP A 141 -3.80 -4.43 7.76
C ASP A 141 -4.54 -3.10 7.83
N ILE A 142 -5.37 -2.97 8.86
CA ILE A 142 -5.84 -1.67 9.34
C ILE A 142 -5.11 -1.36 10.64
N TYR A 143 -4.42 -0.23 10.69
CA TYR A 143 -3.83 0.30 11.92
C TYR A 143 -4.70 1.41 12.48
N PHE A 144 -4.76 1.54 13.81
CA PHE A 144 -5.32 2.72 14.48
C PHE A 144 -4.25 3.40 15.34
N GLU A 145 -4.29 4.73 15.38
CA GLU A 145 -3.42 5.55 16.24
C GLU A 145 -4.01 5.64 17.65
N ASP A 146 -3.31 5.09 18.64
CA ASP A 146 -3.67 5.20 20.04
C ASP A 146 -3.26 6.58 20.63
N LYS A 147 -3.66 6.86 21.87
CA LYS A 147 -3.40 8.11 22.61
C LYS A 147 -1.92 8.48 22.64
N ASP A 148 -1.03 7.48 22.67
CA ASP A 148 0.42 7.66 22.68
C ASP A 148 1.04 7.82 21.29
N LYS A 149 0.22 8.01 20.24
CA LYS A 149 0.63 8.08 18.83
C LYS A 149 1.36 6.82 18.33
N SER A 150 1.16 5.70 19.03
CA SER A 150 1.54 4.37 18.56
C SER A 150 0.44 3.83 17.64
N TYR A 151 0.84 3.11 16.59
CA TYR A 151 -0.10 2.43 15.70
C TYR A 151 -0.25 0.98 16.14
N GLN A 152 -1.48 0.54 16.35
CA GLN A 152 -1.82 -0.84 16.68
C GLN A 152 -2.68 -1.44 15.57
N ILE A 153 -2.52 -2.75 15.32
CA ILE A 153 -3.38 -3.46 14.38
C ILE A 153 -4.79 -3.52 14.94
N LEU A 154 -5.75 -3.10 14.13
CA LEU A 154 -7.16 -3.21 14.42
C LEU A 154 -7.61 -4.64 14.10
N ASN A 155 -8.01 -5.39 15.13
CA ASN A 155 -8.70 -6.67 14.91
C ASN A 155 -10.19 -6.39 14.68
N PHE A 156 -10.68 -6.67 13.48
CA PHE A 156 -12.08 -6.56 13.12
C PHE A 156 -12.48 -7.84 12.37
N THR A 157 -13.12 -8.75 13.10
CA THR A 157 -13.76 -9.94 12.53
C THR A 157 -15.11 -9.55 11.96
#